data_AF-A0A960YWM9-F1
#
_entry.id   AF-A0A960YWM9-F1
#
_cell.length_a   1.000
_cell.length_b   1.000
_cell.length_c   1.000
_cell.angle_alpha   90.00
_cell.angle_beta   90.00
_cell.angle_gamma   90.00
#
_symmetry.space_group_name_H-M   'P 1'
#
loop_
_entity.id
_entity.type
_entity.pdbx_description
1 polymer ?
#
loop_
_entity_poly.entity_id
_entity_poly.type
_entity_poly.pdbx_seq_one_letter_code
_entity_poly.pdbx_strand_id
1 'polypeptide(L)'
;MTGCVIIDGDWQGSVMLVCPKAIVRKAAAAMFGVSPPDVAETDLSDTMGELTHMLSGNLKSLLPGPCRLSPSSVTEGYNITMGNRIAAQVFLRSEGLLLQIILFEREKNYENPDC
;
A
#
# COMPACT_ATOMS: atom_id res chain seq x y z
N MET A 1 -5.04 -9.86 2.79
CA MET A 1 -5.31 -8.46 3.18
C MET A 1 -4.60 -7.53 2.22
N THR A 2 -5.24 -6.44 1.85
CA THR A 2 -4.66 -5.41 0.98
C THR A 2 -4.80 -4.06 1.65
N GLY A 3 -3.71 -3.30 1.68
CA GLY A 3 -3.71 -1.91 2.08
C GLY A 3 -3.44 -1.02 0.87
N CYS A 4 -4.08 0.14 0.81
CA CYS A 4 -3.91 1.10 -0.27
C CYS A 4 -3.74 2.52 0.30
N VAL A 5 -2.83 3.29 -0.29
CA VAL A 5 -2.66 4.73 -0.03
C VAL A 5 -2.58 5.47 -1.36
N ILE A 6 -3.31 6.57 -1.47
CA ILE A 6 -3.25 7.47 -2.63
C ILE A 6 -2.13 8.49 -2.40
N ILE A 7 -1.36 8.74 -3.46
CA ILE A 7 -0.37 9.80 -3.54
C ILE A 7 -0.90 10.86 -4.48
N ASP A 8 -0.96 12.11 -4.01
CA ASP A 8 -1.41 13.26 -4.79
C ASP A 8 -0.42 14.43 -4.69
N GLY A 9 -0.25 15.16 -5.78
CA GLY A 9 0.70 16.25 -5.93
C GLY A 9 1.30 16.30 -7.33
N ASP A 10 2.58 16.66 -7.41
CA ASP A 10 3.33 16.71 -8.68
C ASP A 10 3.42 15.34 -9.36
N TRP A 11 3.44 14.28 -8.55
CA TRP A 11 3.22 12.91 -8.96
C TRP A 11 1.91 12.37 -8.38
N GLN A 12 1.17 11.61 -9.18
CA GLN A 12 -0.16 11.11 -8.83
C GLN A 12 -0.27 9.63 -9.08
N GLY A 13 -0.81 8.91 -8.10
CA GLY A 13 -0.90 7.46 -8.16
C GLY A 13 -1.30 6.84 -6.84
N SER A 14 -1.02 5.55 -6.68
CA SER A 14 -1.29 4.84 -5.44
C SER A 14 -0.28 3.74 -5.15
N VAL A 15 -0.11 3.44 -3.87
CA VAL A 15 0.69 2.32 -3.39
C VAL A 15 -0.27 1.27 -2.84
N MET A 16 -0.07 0.03 -3.27
CA MET A 16 -0.81 -1.12 -2.79
C MET A 16 0.15 -2.13 -2.17
N LEU A 17 -0.14 -2.54 -0.93
CA LEU A 17 0.52 -3.64 -0.26
C LEU A 17 -0.45 -4.80 -0.16
N VAL A 18 -0.13 -5.93 -0.78
CA VAL A 18 -0.92 -7.16 -0.70
C VAL A 18 -0.15 -8.14 0.16
N CYS A 19 -0.75 -8.54 1.27
CA CYS A 19 -0.09 -9.32 2.29
C CYS A 19 -0.97 -10.47 2.79
N PRO A 20 -0.41 -11.69 2.91
CA PRO A 20 -1.06 -12.78 3.63
C PRO A 20 -1.35 -12.37 5.07
N LYS A 21 -2.55 -12.71 5.57
CA LYS A 21 -2.98 -12.40 6.93
C LYS A 21 -2.01 -12.91 8.00
N ALA A 22 -1.35 -14.04 7.75
CA ALA A 22 -0.32 -14.59 8.62
C ALA A 22 0.92 -13.68 8.77
N ILE A 23 1.33 -12.98 7.71
CA ILE A 23 2.45 -12.00 7.80
C ILE A 23 1.97 -10.76 8.57
N VAL A 24 0.77 -10.26 8.28
CA VAL A 24 0.18 -9.10 8.99
C VAL A 24 0.08 -9.39 10.49
N ARG A 25 -0.36 -10.59 10.88
CA ARG A 25 -0.44 -11.02 12.28
C ARG A 25 0.92 -11.01 12.98
N LYS A 26 1.99 -11.44 12.29
CA LYS A 26 3.34 -11.39 12.85
C LYS A 26 3.83 -9.96 13.01
N ALA A 27 3.55 -9.10 12.04
CA ALA A 27 3.85 -7.68 12.16
C ALA A 27 3.10 -7.04 13.33
N ALA A 28 1.80 -7.34 13.48
CA ALA A 28 0.99 -6.88 14.60
C ALA A 28 1.56 -7.35 15.93
N ALA A 29 1.87 -8.64 16.06
CA ALA A 29 2.49 -9.22 17.25
C ALA A 29 3.78 -8.47 17.64
N ALA A 30 4.63 -8.17 16.66
CA ALA A 30 5.84 -7.37 16.86
C ALA A 30 5.54 -5.91 17.25
N MET A 31 4.54 -5.28 16.64
CA MET A 31 4.14 -3.89 16.94
C MET A 31 3.55 -3.73 18.34
N PHE A 32 2.72 -4.68 18.78
CA PHE A 32 2.04 -4.63 20.07
C PHE A 32 2.81 -5.32 21.20
N GLY A 33 3.91 -6.00 20.89
CA GLY A 33 4.74 -6.71 21.88
C GLY A 33 4.05 -7.94 22.47
N VAL A 34 3.21 -8.62 21.70
CA VAL A 34 2.45 -9.82 22.10
C VAL A 34 2.82 -11.01 21.23
N SER A 35 2.34 -12.21 21.58
CA SER A 35 2.54 -13.38 20.71
C SER A 35 1.53 -13.36 19.54
N PRO A 36 1.84 -13.95 18.36
CA PRO A 36 0.91 -13.95 17.22
C PRO A 36 -0.49 -14.53 17.51
N PRO A 37 -0.65 -15.61 18.31
CA PRO A 37 -1.96 -16.08 18.74
C PRO A 37 -2.78 -15.07 19.55
N ASP A 38 -2.13 -14.13 20.25
CA ASP A 38 -2.79 -13.16 21.14
C ASP A 38 -3.23 -11.88 20.41
N VAL A 39 -2.91 -11.75 19.11
CA VAL A 39 -3.28 -10.58 18.31
C VAL A 39 -4.78 -10.61 17.99
N ALA A 40 -5.50 -9.53 18.32
CA ALA A 40 -6.90 -9.40 17.97
C ALA A 40 -7.10 -9.20 16.47
N GLU A 41 -8.24 -9.67 15.94
CA GLU A 41 -8.57 -9.50 14.51
C GLU A 41 -8.68 -8.02 14.10
N THR A 42 -9.12 -7.16 15.01
CA THR A 42 -9.21 -5.70 14.81
C THR A 42 -7.84 -5.08 14.56
N ASP A 43 -6.81 -5.55 15.27
CA ASP A 43 -5.45 -5.01 15.22
C ASP A 43 -4.74 -5.33 13.90
N LEU A 44 -5.23 -6.33 13.16
CA LEU A 44 -4.69 -6.68 11.86
C LEU A 44 -4.95 -5.60 10.81
N SER A 45 -6.15 -5.01 10.82
CA SER A 45 -6.50 -3.94 9.88
C SER A 45 -5.69 -2.69 10.17
N ASP A 46 -5.54 -2.33 11.44
CA ASP A 46 -4.72 -1.19 11.86
C ASP A 46 -3.25 -1.40 11.49
N THR A 47 -2.71 -2.58 11.80
CA THR A 47 -1.35 -2.98 11.41
C THR A 47 -1.16 -2.91 9.89
N MET A 48 -2.11 -3.43 9.12
CA MET A 48 -2.04 -3.40 7.66
C MET A 48 -2.04 -1.97 7.13
N GLY A 49 -2.86 -1.09 7.72
CA GLY A 49 -2.91 0.33 7.41
C GLY A 49 -1.58 1.02 7.68
N GLU A 50 -1.03 0.85 8.89
CA GLU A 50 0.25 1.44 9.30
C GLU A 50 1.42 0.96 8.45
N LEU A 51 1.51 -0.35 8.16
CA LEU A 51 2.52 -0.88 7.25
C LEU A 51 2.44 -0.26 5.85
N THR A 52 1.22 -0.14 5.31
CA THR A 52 1.00 0.44 3.99
C THR A 52 1.33 1.93 3.99
N HIS A 53 0.96 2.65 5.05
CA HIS A 53 1.20 4.09 5.18
C HIS A 53 2.70 4.39 5.35
N MET A 54 3.41 3.64 6.19
CA MET A 54 4.87 3.73 6.32
C MET A 54 5.59 3.43 5.00
N LEU A 55 5.20 2.35 4.31
CA LEU A 55 5.74 2.01 2.99
C LEU A 55 5.53 3.16 1.99
N SER A 56 4.33 3.74 1.97
CA SER A 56 3.98 4.85 1.09
C SER A 56 4.75 6.12 1.43
N GLY A 57 5.01 6.38 2.71
CA GLY A 57 5.88 7.47 3.18
C GLY A 57 7.30 7.35 2.63
N ASN A 58 7.86 6.15 2.68
CA ASN A 58 9.19 5.87 2.14
C ASN A 58 9.20 6.05 0.61
N LEU A 59 8.22 5.49 -0.11
CA LEU A 59 8.15 5.64 -1.57
C LEU A 59 7.96 7.10 -1.99
N LYS A 60 7.10 7.85 -1.30
CA LYS A 60 6.86 9.27 -1.56
C LYS A 60 8.14 10.10 -1.48
N SER A 61 9.08 9.77 -0.60
CA SER A 61 10.35 10.48 -0.48
C SER A 61 11.25 10.36 -1.73
N LEU A 62 10.97 9.39 -2.60
CA LEU A 62 11.68 9.14 -3.84
C LEU A 62 10.95 9.70 -5.08
N LEU A 63 9.71 10.18 -4.91
CA LEU A 63 8.90 10.71 -6.00
C LEU A 63 9.26 12.17 -6.31
N PRO A 64 9.07 12.62 -7.56
CA PRO A 64 9.36 13.99 -7.94
C PRO A 64 8.34 14.96 -7.35
N GLY A 65 8.84 16.11 -6.89
CA GLY A 65 8.03 17.22 -6.43
C GLY A 65 7.28 16.99 -5.11
N PRO A 66 6.62 18.03 -4.57
CA PRO A 66 5.78 17.90 -3.40
C PRO A 66 4.62 16.92 -3.65
N CYS A 67 4.53 15.91 -2.77
CA CYS A 67 3.44 14.94 -2.74
C CYS A 67 2.86 14.82 -1.32
N ARG A 68 1.59 14.44 -1.23
CA ARG A 68 0.86 14.15 0.02
C ARG A 68 0.27 12.74 -0.04
N LEU A 69 0.08 12.13 1.13
CA LEU A 69 -0.52 10.80 1.26
C LEU A 69 -1.95 10.93 1.80
N SER A 70 -2.86 10.11 1.27
CA SER A 70 -4.13 9.86 1.94
C SER A 70 -3.92 8.98 3.19
N PRO A 71 -4.91 8.92 4.10
CA PRO A 71 -5.03 7.79 5.02
C PRO A 71 -5.05 6.46 4.25
N SER A 72 -4.58 5.40 4.89
CA SER A 72 -4.64 4.06 4.33
C SER A 72 -6.07 3.50 4.36
N SER A 73 -6.49 2.83 3.29
CA SER A 73 -7.66 1.97 3.27
C SER A 73 -7.23 0.50 3.28
N VAL A 74 -7.98 -0.36 3.97
CA VAL A 74 -7.68 -1.80 4.10
C VAL A 74 -8.88 -2.61 3.67
N THR A 75 -8.66 -3.62 2.83
CA THR A 75 -9.71 -4.50 2.29
C THR A 75 -9.25 -5.96 2.27
N GLU A 76 -10.21 -6.88 2.26
CA GLU A 76 -9.94 -8.29 1.94
C GLU A 76 -10.02 -8.47 0.42
N GLY A 77 -8.85 -8.53 -0.24
CA GLY A 77 -8.72 -8.58 -1.70
C GLY A 77 -8.48 -7.20 -2.32
N TYR A 78 -8.30 -7.17 -3.64
CA TYR A 78 -8.13 -5.92 -4.39
C TYR A 78 -8.59 -6.08 -5.83
N ASN A 79 -9.04 -4.97 -6.41
CA ASN A 79 -9.30 -4.85 -7.85
C ASN A 79 -8.43 -3.71 -8.38
N ILE A 80 -7.82 -3.93 -9.55
CA ILE A 80 -7.06 -2.89 -10.24
C ILE A 80 -8.03 -2.18 -11.18
N THR A 81 -8.28 -0.90 -10.94
CA THR A 81 -9.14 -0.09 -11.82
C THR A 81 -8.36 0.38 -13.05
N MET A 82 -8.97 0.29 -14.24
CA MET A 82 -8.46 0.87 -15.48
C MET A 82 -8.37 2.40 -15.35
N GLY A 83 -7.18 2.96 -15.51
CA GLY A 83 -6.89 4.40 -15.29
C GLY A 83 -5.55 4.62 -14.58
N ASN A 84 -5.01 3.57 -13.96
CA ASN A 84 -3.70 3.55 -13.36
C ASN A 84 -2.79 2.53 -14.05
N ARG A 85 -1.60 2.95 -14.48
CA ARG A 85 -0.55 2.06 -14.99
C ARG A 85 0.25 1.51 -13.82
N ILE A 86 0.70 0.25 -13.90
CA ILE A 86 1.68 -0.28 -12.94
C ILE A 86 3.05 0.33 -13.27
N ALA A 87 3.50 1.29 -12.46
CA ALA A 87 4.82 1.90 -12.60
C ALA A 87 5.92 0.99 -12.06
N ALA A 88 5.64 0.28 -10.97
CA ALA A 88 6.55 -0.73 -10.42
C ALA A 88 5.77 -1.82 -9.68
N GLN A 89 6.32 -3.02 -9.65
CA GLN A 89 5.78 -4.14 -8.90
C GLN A 89 6.93 -5.00 -8.39
N VAL A 90 6.90 -5.31 -7.10
CA VAL A 90 7.88 -6.19 -6.47
C VAL A 90 7.20 -7.22 -5.59
N PHE A 91 7.80 -8.40 -5.55
CA PHE A 91 7.41 -9.47 -4.66
C PHE A 91 8.50 -9.66 -3.61
N LEU A 92 8.11 -9.71 -2.34
CA LEU A 92 9.01 -10.00 -1.23
C LEU A 92 8.58 -11.32 -0.60
N ARG A 93 9.55 -12.03 -0.04
CA ARG A 93 9.30 -13.27 0.69
C ARG A 93 9.66 -13.08 2.15
N SER A 94 8.74 -13.45 3.03
CA SER A 94 8.99 -13.52 4.47
C SER A 94 8.53 -14.88 4.97
N GLU A 95 9.47 -15.64 5.56
CA GLU A 95 9.22 -16.99 6.10
C GLU A 95 8.45 -17.91 5.12
N GLY A 96 8.86 -17.91 3.85
CA GLY A 96 8.22 -18.73 2.81
C GLY A 96 6.94 -18.14 2.22
N LEU A 97 6.30 -17.16 2.85
CA LEU A 97 5.10 -16.49 2.36
C LEU A 97 5.45 -15.29 1.47
N LEU A 98 4.66 -15.10 0.41
CA LEU A 98 4.84 -14.01 -0.55
C LEU A 98 3.98 -12.81 -0.16
N LEU A 99 4.57 -11.62 -0.16
CA LEU A 99 3.85 -10.35 -0.14
C LEU A 99 4.24 -9.55 -1.39
N GLN A 100 3.35 -8.66 -1.80
CA GLN A 100 3.47 -7.92 -3.05
C GLN A 100 3.28 -6.44 -2.80
N ILE A 101 4.12 -5.64 -3.42
CA ILE A 101 4.01 -4.18 -3.43
C ILE A 101 3.79 -3.76 -4.87
N ILE A 102 2.78 -2.92 -5.11
CA ILE A 102 2.46 -2.39 -6.43
C ILE A 102 2.39 -0.87 -6.32
N LEU A 103 3.16 -0.18 -7.16
CA LEU A 103 3.09 1.25 -7.36
C LEU A 103 2.34 1.51 -8.66
N PHE A 104 1.21 2.20 -8.54
CA PHE A 104 0.37 2.64 -9.63
C PHE A 104 0.64 4.10 -9.92
N GLU A 105 0.86 4.46 -11.18
CA GLU A 105 0.90 5.83 -11.64
C GLU A 105 -0.38 6.16 -12.41
N ARG A 106 -0.99 7.29 -12.08
CA ARG A 106 -2.14 7.80 -12.83
C ARG A 106 -1.68 8.25 -14.20
N GLU A 107 -2.27 7.72 -15.27
CA GLU A 107 -1.99 8.23 -16.61
C GLU A 107 -2.48 9.67 -16.74
N LYS A 108 -1.61 10.55 -17.22
CA LYS A 108 -2.02 11.92 -17.58
C LYS A 108 -2.82 11.81 -18.88
N ASN A 109 -4.15 11.89 -18.77
CA ASN A 109 -4.95 12.22 -19.94
C ASN A 109 -4.55 13.63 -20.36
N TYR A 110 -3.81 13.74 -21.45
CA TYR A 110 -3.71 15.00 -22.17
C TYR A 110 -5.09 15.25 -22.80
N GLU A 111 -6.01 15.85 -22.04
CA GLU A 111 -7.15 16.52 -22.66
C GLU A 111 -6.57 17.71 -23.41
N ASN A 112 -6.68 17.66 -24.74
CA ASN A 112 -6.26 18.71 -25.65
C ASN A 112 -7.01 20.00 -25.27
N PRO A 113 -6.34 21.06 -24.77
CA PRO A 113 -7.03 22.27 -24.31
C PRO A 113 -7.46 23.20 -25.47
N ASP A 114 -7.16 22.84 -26.72
CA ASP A 114 -7.48 23.64 -27.90
C ASP A 114 -8.46 22.89 -28.84
N CYS A 115 -9.75 23.14 -28.66
CA CYS A 115 -10.81 23.01 -29.68
C CYS A 115 -11.79 24.18 -29.53
#